data_AF-A0A135HUW1-F1
#
_entry.id   AF-A0A135HUW1-F1
#
_cell.length_a   1.000
_cell.length_b   1.000
_cell.length_c   1.000
_cell.angle_alpha   90.00
_cell.angle_beta   90.00
_cell.angle_gamma   90.00
#
_symmetry.space_group_name_H-M   'P 1'
#
loop_
_entity.id
_entity.type
_entity.pdbx_description
1 polymer ?
#
loop_
_entity_poly.entity_id
_entity_poly.type
_entity_poly.pdbx_seq_one_letter_code
_entity_poly.pdbx_strand_id
1 'polypeptide(L)'
;MTQATGFRRLIAPLAALAVMAGIHAAQAQEISESHLAAARQAIAAIDATEQFDAILPRAAQALKAELIQKDPNLEDLITKTVDEQALTLASRRADLETEAARAYANTFSEEELKAISAFYGSPAGKKLISEGPIVTREVLKAANIWQNGIARDLAQSVGDVLAKQEDAAQPQQ
;
A
#
# COMPACT_ATOMS: atom_id res chain seq x y z
N MET A 1 14.30 -66.81 -43.00
CA MET A 1 13.73 -66.82 -41.64
C MET A 1 14.73 -66.19 -40.70
N THR A 2 14.24 -65.36 -39.76
CA THR A 2 14.90 -64.87 -38.52
C THR A 2 16.16 -63.98 -38.63
N GLN A 3 16.38 -62.89 -37.90
CA GLN A 3 15.62 -61.79 -37.26
C GLN A 3 16.68 -60.73 -36.86
N ALA A 4 16.23 -59.51 -36.54
CA ALA A 4 16.95 -58.25 -36.28
C ALA A 4 18.11 -58.25 -35.24
N THR A 5 19.07 -57.31 -35.37
CA THR A 5 19.32 -56.15 -34.46
C THR A 5 20.64 -55.42 -34.76
N GLY A 6 20.67 -54.08 -34.65
CA GLY A 6 21.96 -53.33 -34.65
C GLY A 6 21.91 -51.82 -34.93
N PHE A 7 21.52 -51.03 -33.94
CA PHE A 7 21.92 -49.63 -33.64
C PHE A 7 21.94 -48.54 -34.74
N ARG A 8 20.90 -47.68 -34.69
CA ARG A 8 20.95 -46.28 -35.15
C ARG A 8 21.95 -45.48 -34.29
N ARG A 9 22.92 -44.80 -34.91
CA ARG A 9 23.65 -43.68 -34.31
C ARG A 9 23.29 -42.39 -35.04
N LEU A 10 22.69 -41.50 -34.27
CA LEU A 10 22.36 -40.11 -34.57
C LEU A 10 23.65 -39.29 -34.68
N ILE A 11 23.74 -38.43 -35.70
CA ILE A 11 24.61 -37.25 -35.65
C ILE A 11 23.79 -36.08 -36.22
N ALA A 12 23.35 -35.20 -35.33
CA ALA A 12 22.80 -33.89 -35.65
C ALA A 12 23.92 -32.84 -35.45
N PRO A 13 24.13 -31.89 -36.37
CA PRO A 13 24.93 -30.72 -36.07
C PRO A 13 24.08 -29.67 -35.33
N LEU A 14 24.44 -29.44 -34.07
CA LEU A 14 24.08 -28.27 -33.26
C LEU A 14 24.60 -27.00 -33.97
N ALA A 15 23.71 -26.13 -34.43
CA ALA A 15 24.05 -24.74 -34.74
C ALA A 15 23.76 -23.91 -33.49
N ALA A 16 24.82 -23.53 -32.78
CA ALA A 16 24.77 -22.63 -31.64
C ALA A 16 24.50 -21.19 -32.12
N LEU A 17 23.27 -20.71 -31.91
CA LEU A 17 22.93 -19.30 -31.96
C LEU A 17 23.24 -18.69 -30.59
N ALA A 18 24.42 -18.09 -30.51
CA ALA A 18 24.78 -17.14 -29.45
C ALA A 18 24.21 -15.75 -29.78
N VAL A 19 24.05 -14.95 -28.72
CA VAL A 19 23.66 -13.53 -28.69
C VAL A 19 22.15 -13.27 -28.67
N MET A 20 21.60 -13.22 -27.45
CA MET A 20 21.04 -11.98 -26.87
C MET A 20 20.67 -12.26 -25.42
N ALA A 21 21.67 -12.42 -24.56
CA ALA A 21 21.50 -12.09 -23.16
C ALA A 21 21.46 -10.56 -23.08
N GLY A 22 20.26 -10.00 -23.16
CA GLY A 22 19.99 -8.63 -22.74
C GLY A 22 20.23 -8.54 -21.24
N ILE A 23 21.50 -8.49 -20.86
CA ILE A 23 21.93 -7.99 -19.57
C ILE A 23 21.47 -6.54 -19.59
N HIS A 24 20.28 -6.29 -19.06
CA HIS A 24 19.95 -4.99 -18.53
C HIS A 24 21.00 -4.76 -17.44
N ALA A 25 22.16 -4.25 -17.83
CA ALA A 25 22.98 -3.47 -16.94
C ALA A 25 22.00 -2.42 -16.43
N ALA A 26 21.49 -2.65 -15.21
CA ALA A 26 20.82 -1.65 -14.43
C ALA A 26 21.82 -0.51 -14.34
N GLN A 27 21.74 0.41 -15.30
CA GLN A 27 22.38 1.68 -15.20
C GLN A 27 21.80 2.23 -13.92
N ALA A 28 22.63 2.38 -12.90
CA ALA A 28 22.41 3.38 -11.88
C ALA A 28 22.48 4.74 -12.61
N GLN A 29 21.49 5.00 -13.46
CA GLN A 29 21.26 6.30 -14.03
C GLN A 29 20.94 7.16 -12.82
N GLU A 30 21.83 8.08 -12.51
CA GLU A 30 21.59 9.06 -11.46
C GLU A 30 20.22 9.68 -11.72
N ILE A 31 19.34 9.60 -10.72
CA ILE A 31 17.98 10.14 -10.84
C ILE A 31 18.11 11.62 -11.18
N SER A 32 17.59 12.02 -12.33
CA SER A 32 17.68 13.41 -12.77
C SER A 32 16.89 14.33 -11.84
N GLU A 33 17.23 15.62 -11.85
CA GLU A 33 16.46 16.63 -11.11
C GLU A 33 15.00 16.70 -11.58
N SER A 34 14.73 16.49 -12.88
CA SER A 34 13.37 16.44 -13.45
C SER A 34 12.57 15.26 -12.89
N HIS A 35 13.22 14.11 -12.74
CA HIS A 35 12.59 12.90 -12.22
C HIS A 35 12.29 13.03 -10.72
N LEU A 36 13.22 13.58 -9.94
CA LEU A 36 12.95 13.94 -8.53
C LEU A 36 11.85 14.99 -8.39
N ALA A 37 11.78 15.98 -9.29
CA ALA A 37 10.71 16.98 -9.28
C ALA A 37 9.34 16.35 -9.57
N ALA A 38 9.26 15.44 -10.56
CA ALA A 38 8.04 14.67 -10.84
C ALA A 38 7.63 13.80 -9.64
N ALA A 39 8.59 13.19 -8.95
CA ALA A 39 8.32 12.40 -7.74
C ALA A 39 7.73 13.25 -6.62
N ARG A 40 8.28 14.44 -6.36
CA ARG A 40 7.72 15.38 -5.37
C ARG A 40 6.30 15.82 -5.73
N GLN A 41 6.03 16.10 -7.01
CA GLN A 41 4.68 16.43 -7.47
C GLN A 41 3.70 15.28 -7.25
N ALA A 42 4.12 14.04 -7.51
CA ALA A 42 3.28 12.87 -7.31
C ALA A 42 2.96 12.65 -5.82
N ILE A 43 3.98 12.75 -4.95
CA ILE A 43 3.83 12.65 -3.48
C ILE A 43 2.84 13.69 -2.97
N ALA A 44 2.99 14.93 -3.41
CA ALA A 44 2.09 16.02 -3.02
C ALA A 44 0.67 15.85 -3.57
N ALA A 45 0.50 15.24 -4.75
CA ALA A 45 -0.82 15.01 -5.33
C ALA A 45 -1.62 13.91 -4.62
N ILE A 46 -0.94 12.97 -3.95
CA ILE A 46 -1.56 11.81 -3.28
C ILE A 46 -1.52 11.89 -1.76
N ASP A 47 -1.04 13.01 -1.20
CA ASP A 47 -0.87 13.24 0.23
C ASP A 47 -0.06 12.14 0.95
N ALA A 48 0.94 11.56 0.26
CA ALA A 48 1.65 10.36 0.73
C ALA A 48 2.44 10.57 2.04
N THR A 49 2.78 11.80 2.38
CA THR A 49 3.63 12.14 3.53
C THR A 49 2.93 12.98 4.60
N GLU A 50 1.64 13.33 4.42
CA GLU A 50 0.90 14.22 5.33
C GLU A 50 0.89 13.68 6.78
N GLN A 51 0.73 12.37 6.93
CA GLN A 51 0.74 11.71 8.24
C GLN A 51 2.06 11.90 9.03
N PHE A 52 3.16 12.24 8.35
CA PHE A 52 4.47 12.45 8.97
C PHE A 52 4.60 13.84 9.61
N ASP A 53 3.72 14.79 9.29
CA ASP A 53 3.69 16.12 9.90
C ASP A 53 3.45 16.05 11.41
N ALA A 54 2.81 14.97 11.87
CA ALA A 54 2.54 14.73 13.29
C ALA A 54 3.72 14.16 14.07
N ILE A 55 4.83 13.73 13.43
CA ILE A 55 5.95 13.06 14.12
C ILE A 55 6.58 13.99 15.15
N LEU A 56 7.02 15.17 14.73
CA LEU A 56 7.72 16.11 15.60
C LEU A 56 6.82 16.67 16.72
N PRO A 57 5.57 17.10 16.45
CA PRO A 57 4.65 17.50 17.51
C PRO A 57 4.38 16.39 18.54
N ARG A 58 4.19 15.13 18.11
CA ARG A 58 3.99 14.00 19.03
C ARG A 58 5.21 13.73 19.88
N ALA A 59 6.41 13.79 19.30
CA ALA A 59 7.66 13.64 20.04
C ALA A 59 7.84 14.75 21.09
N ALA A 60 7.55 16.00 20.72
CA ALA A 60 7.60 17.14 21.63
C ALA A 60 6.61 16.98 22.80
N GLN A 61 5.36 16.58 22.51
CA GLN A 61 4.34 16.33 23.53
C GLN A 61 4.74 15.21 24.49
N ALA A 62 5.26 14.09 23.97
CA ALA A 62 5.74 12.99 24.80
C ALA A 62 6.87 13.43 25.74
N LEU A 63 7.84 14.19 25.21
CA LEU A 63 8.96 14.72 26.01
C LEU A 63 8.49 15.69 27.10
N LYS A 64 7.54 16.58 26.79
CA LYS A 64 6.94 17.48 27.80
C LYS A 64 6.29 16.68 28.92
N ALA A 65 5.45 15.69 28.58
CA ALA A 65 4.76 14.87 29.56
C ALA A 65 5.75 14.15 30.50
N GLU A 66 6.82 13.57 29.95
CA GLU A 66 7.88 12.92 30.72
C GLU A 66 8.59 13.90 31.67
N LEU A 67 9.01 15.05 31.17
CA LEU A 67 9.77 16.03 31.95
C LEU A 67 8.92 16.69 33.04
N ILE A 68 7.66 17.04 32.74
CA ILE A 68 6.73 17.63 33.71
C ILE A 68 6.39 16.64 34.82
N GLN A 69 6.19 15.36 34.48
CA GLN A 69 5.98 14.32 35.49
C GLN A 69 7.17 14.22 36.46
N LYS A 70 8.40 14.40 35.96
CA LYS A 70 9.62 14.33 36.75
C LYS A 70 9.84 15.57 37.63
N ASP A 71 9.52 16.76 37.11
CA ASP A 71 9.62 18.02 37.86
C ASP A 71 8.46 18.98 37.53
N PRO A 72 7.32 18.87 38.25
CA PRO A 72 6.14 19.68 37.98
C PRO A 72 6.35 21.19 38.19
N ASN A 73 7.33 21.60 39.00
CA ASN A 73 7.59 23.02 39.27
C ASN A 73 8.21 23.73 38.06
N LEU A 74 8.71 22.98 37.07
CA LEU A 74 9.36 23.51 35.87
C LEU A 74 8.44 23.49 34.64
N GLU A 75 7.12 23.28 34.80
CA GLU A 75 6.18 23.10 33.68
C GLU A 75 6.30 24.16 32.59
N ASP A 76 6.26 25.44 32.97
CA ASP A 76 6.35 26.57 32.03
C ASP A 76 7.70 26.57 31.28
N LEU A 77 8.80 26.34 32.01
CA LEU A 77 10.14 26.32 31.45
C LEU A 77 10.32 25.13 30.51
N ILE A 78 9.85 23.94 30.89
CA ILE A 78 9.90 22.73 30.07
C ILE A 78 9.10 22.95 28.79
N THR A 79 7.85 23.42 28.91
CA THR A 79 6.96 23.63 27.78
C THR A 79 7.60 24.57 26.76
N LYS A 80 8.04 25.75 27.23
CA LYS A 80 8.71 26.74 26.39
C LYS A 80 9.97 26.19 25.73
N THR A 81 10.84 25.55 26.51
CA THR A 81 12.12 25.04 26.00
C THR A 81 11.91 23.95 24.96
N VAL A 82 11.01 22.99 25.20
CA VAL A 82 10.74 21.91 24.25
C VAL A 82 10.13 22.46 22.96
N ASP A 83 9.24 23.45 23.03
CA ASP A 83 8.66 24.09 21.83
C ASP A 83 9.72 24.83 21.02
N GLU A 84 10.56 25.64 21.68
CA GLU A 84 11.66 26.34 21.02
C GLU A 84 12.62 25.37 20.32
N GLN A 85 13.00 24.27 20.99
CA GLN A 85 13.87 23.25 20.40
C GLN A 85 13.17 22.50 19.26
N ALA A 86 11.89 22.16 19.40
CA ALA A 86 11.13 21.51 18.33
C ALA A 86 11.10 22.39 17.07
N LEU A 87 10.92 23.71 17.20
CA LEU A 87 10.96 24.63 16.06
C LEU A 87 12.29 24.57 15.30
N THR A 88 13.43 24.41 16.01
CA THR A 88 14.74 24.26 15.35
C THR A 88 14.86 22.99 14.52
N LEU A 89 14.07 21.96 14.82
CA LEU A 89 14.07 20.68 14.12
C LEU A 89 13.07 20.62 12.97
N ALA A 90 12.20 21.64 12.81
CA ALA A 90 11.13 21.63 11.81
C ALA A 90 11.65 21.47 10.37
N SER A 91 12.84 22.00 10.06
CA SER A 91 13.46 21.88 8.73
C SER A 91 13.77 20.43 8.32
N ARG A 92 13.94 19.51 9.29
CA ARG A 92 14.17 18.08 9.01
C ARG A 92 13.02 17.41 8.27
N ARG A 93 11.85 18.06 8.24
CA ARG A 93 10.71 17.64 7.42
C ARG A 93 11.04 17.62 5.92
N ALA A 94 11.93 18.50 5.45
CA ALA A 94 12.39 18.54 4.06
C ALA A 94 13.35 17.39 3.71
N ASP A 95 14.15 16.93 4.68
CA ASP A 95 15.01 15.76 4.50
C ASP A 95 14.17 14.52 4.22
N LEU A 96 13.08 14.34 4.98
CA LEU A 96 12.13 13.24 4.78
C LEU A 96 11.46 13.30 3.39
N GLU A 97 11.08 14.48 2.91
CA GLU A 97 10.55 14.63 1.53
C GLU A 97 11.56 14.22 0.47
N THR A 98 12.84 14.54 0.70
CA THR A 98 13.90 14.19 -0.25
C THR A 98 14.08 12.67 -0.33
N GLU A 99 14.05 11.99 0.80
CA GLU A 99 14.11 10.52 0.83
C GLU A 99 12.85 9.89 0.22
N ALA A 100 11.66 10.42 0.52
CA ALA A 100 10.42 9.96 -0.10
C ALA A 100 10.44 10.13 -1.62
N ALA A 101 10.85 11.30 -2.12
CA ALA A 101 10.98 11.57 -3.55
C ALA A 101 11.95 10.61 -4.23
N ARG A 102 13.07 10.28 -3.57
CA ARG A 102 14.03 9.28 -4.08
C ARG A 102 13.41 7.89 -4.16
N ALA A 103 12.65 7.48 -3.15
CA ALA A 103 11.95 6.19 -3.16
C ALA A 103 10.94 6.10 -4.32
N TYR A 104 10.17 7.17 -4.56
CA TYR A 104 9.22 7.24 -5.68
C TYR A 104 9.93 7.24 -7.04
N ALA A 105 10.98 8.03 -7.21
CA ALA A 105 11.74 8.11 -8.45
C ALA A 105 12.50 6.81 -8.78
N ASN A 106 12.92 6.04 -7.76
CA ASN A 106 13.46 4.70 -7.96
C ASN A 106 12.41 3.66 -8.36
N THR A 107 11.13 3.89 -8.06
CA THR A 107 10.06 2.91 -8.26
C THR A 107 9.30 3.15 -9.56
N PHE A 108 9.09 4.41 -9.92
CA PHE A 108 8.27 4.83 -11.05
C PHE A 108 9.10 5.64 -12.05
N SER A 109 8.82 5.47 -13.33
CA SER A 109 9.35 6.35 -14.38
C SER A 109 8.87 7.80 -14.20
N GLU A 110 9.60 8.75 -14.81
CA GLU A 110 9.20 10.17 -14.78
C GLU A 110 7.81 10.38 -15.40
N GLU A 111 7.50 9.67 -16.49
CA GLU A 111 6.19 9.70 -17.15
C GLU A 111 5.05 9.19 -16.23
N GLU A 112 5.27 8.08 -15.53
CA GLU A 112 4.28 7.54 -14.59
C GLU A 112 4.03 8.49 -13.42
N LEU A 113 5.08 9.10 -12.87
CA LEU A 113 4.95 10.09 -11.79
C LEU A 113 4.16 11.31 -12.25
N LYS A 114 4.38 11.79 -13.48
CA LYS A 114 3.58 12.87 -14.08
C LYS A 114 2.13 12.44 -14.29
N ALA A 115 1.88 11.22 -14.73
CA ALA A 115 0.53 10.70 -14.91
C ALA A 115 -0.24 10.58 -13.57
N ILE A 116 0.42 10.07 -12.52
CA ILE A 116 -0.11 10.02 -11.15
C ILE A 116 -0.47 11.42 -10.68
N SER A 117 0.46 12.37 -10.82
CA SER A 117 0.26 13.77 -10.44
C SER A 117 -0.93 14.41 -11.18
N ALA A 118 -1.05 14.16 -12.49
CA ALA A 118 -2.13 14.68 -13.31
C ALA A 118 -3.49 14.11 -12.92
N PHE A 119 -3.57 12.79 -12.66
CA PHE A 119 -4.81 12.14 -12.26
C PHE A 119 -5.27 12.64 -10.89
N TYR A 120 -4.42 12.56 -9.87
CA TYR A 120 -4.79 12.96 -8.51
C TYR A 120 -4.90 14.48 -8.34
N GLY A 121 -4.26 15.27 -9.21
CA GLY A 121 -4.47 16.71 -9.31
C GLY A 121 -5.82 17.11 -9.93
N SER A 122 -6.50 16.21 -10.65
CA SER A 122 -7.81 16.48 -11.25
C SER A 122 -8.92 16.62 -10.20
N PRO A 123 -10.06 17.29 -10.52
CA PRO A 123 -11.18 17.40 -9.59
C PRO A 123 -11.70 16.03 -9.11
N ALA A 124 -11.72 15.03 -9.99
CA ALA A 124 -12.14 13.67 -9.64
C ALA A 124 -11.11 12.97 -8.75
N GLY A 125 -9.81 13.11 -9.06
CA GLY A 125 -8.73 12.52 -8.27
C GLY A 125 -8.66 13.08 -6.85
N LYS A 126 -8.75 14.41 -6.70
CA LYS A 126 -8.84 15.06 -5.38
C LYS A 126 -10.06 14.59 -4.59
N LYS A 127 -11.22 14.49 -5.25
CA LYS A 127 -12.43 13.98 -4.61
C LYS A 127 -12.28 12.51 -4.20
N LEU A 128 -11.57 11.70 -4.98
CA LEU A 128 -11.30 10.30 -4.62
C LEU A 128 -10.43 10.20 -3.36
N ILE A 129 -9.40 11.05 -3.22
CA ILE A 129 -8.59 11.10 -2.00
C ILE A 129 -9.45 11.50 -0.79
N SER A 130 -10.23 12.58 -0.91
CA SER A 130 -11.00 13.11 0.22
C SER A 130 -12.20 12.22 0.62
N GLU A 131 -12.95 11.73 -0.37
CA GLU A 131 -14.20 10.97 -0.15
C GLU A 131 -13.98 9.46 -0.11
N GLY A 132 -12.85 8.96 -0.62
CA GLY A 132 -12.54 7.53 -0.69
C GLY A 132 -12.77 6.80 0.63
N PRO A 133 -12.21 7.26 1.77
CA PRO A 133 -12.45 6.64 3.06
C PRO A 133 -13.93 6.64 3.50
N ILE A 134 -14.71 7.65 3.12
CA ILE A 134 -16.15 7.71 3.41
C ILE A 134 -16.89 6.64 2.60
N VAL A 135 -16.64 6.60 1.29
CA VAL A 135 -17.23 5.61 0.38
C VAL A 135 -16.88 4.18 0.80
N THR A 136 -15.62 3.92 1.17
CA THR A 136 -15.18 2.61 1.66
C THR A 136 -15.97 2.17 2.90
N ARG A 137 -16.23 3.08 3.86
CA ARG A 137 -17.05 2.76 5.03
C ARG A 137 -18.48 2.37 4.66
N GLU A 138 -19.10 3.08 3.71
CA GLU A 138 -20.45 2.76 3.24
C GLU A 138 -20.50 1.42 2.50
N VAL A 139 -19.49 1.11 1.67
CA VAL A 139 -19.38 -0.21 1.01
C VAL A 139 -19.26 -1.33 2.04
N LEU A 140 -18.43 -1.16 3.07
CA LEU A 140 -18.28 -2.16 4.13
C LEU A 140 -19.57 -2.36 4.93
N LYS A 141 -20.31 -1.27 5.20
CA LYS A 141 -21.64 -1.35 5.83
C LYS A 141 -22.62 -2.15 4.98
N ALA A 142 -22.65 -1.92 3.67
CA ALA A 142 -23.50 -2.69 2.75
C ALA A 142 -23.11 -4.18 2.72
N ALA A 143 -21.81 -4.49 2.71
CA ALA A 143 -21.31 -5.86 2.76
C ALA A 143 -21.76 -6.60 4.03
N ASN A 144 -21.70 -5.93 5.19
CA ASN A 144 -22.18 -6.51 6.46
C ASN A 144 -23.68 -6.84 6.43
N ILE A 145 -24.51 -5.96 5.87
CA ILE A 145 -25.95 -6.19 5.73
C ILE A 145 -26.21 -7.39 4.81
N TRP A 146 -25.53 -7.42 3.66
CA TRP A 146 -25.63 -8.51 2.71
C TRP A 146 -25.22 -9.85 3.33
N GLN A 147 -24.09 -9.91 4.04
CA GLN A 147 -23.60 -11.10 4.74
C GLN A 147 -24.63 -11.63 5.75
N ASN A 148 -25.23 -10.74 6.56
CA ASN A 148 -26.26 -11.12 7.52
C ASN A 148 -27.52 -11.67 6.83
N GLY A 149 -27.89 -11.10 5.68
CA GLY A 149 -28.97 -11.60 4.84
C GLY A 149 -28.72 -13.02 4.35
N ILE A 150 -27.55 -13.25 3.74
CA ILE A 150 -27.15 -14.58 3.25
C ILE A 150 -27.15 -15.62 4.39
N ALA A 151 -26.59 -15.28 5.55
CA ALA A 151 -26.54 -16.20 6.68
C ALA A 151 -27.95 -16.59 7.17
N ARG A 152 -28.87 -15.62 7.26
CA ARG A 152 -30.26 -15.88 7.63
C ARG A 152 -30.95 -16.77 6.58
N ASP A 153 -30.82 -16.43 5.30
CA ASP A 153 -31.51 -17.15 4.22
C ASP A 153 -30.98 -18.59 4.09
N LEU A 154 -29.67 -18.79 4.30
CA LEU A 154 -29.05 -20.10 4.36
C LEU A 154 -29.57 -20.91 5.56
N ALA A 155 -29.62 -20.32 6.76
CA ALA A 155 -30.14 -20.99 7.95
C ALA A 155 -31.61 -21.43 7.77
N GLN A 156 -32.44 -20.55 7.19
CA GLN A 156 -33.83 -20.86 6.87
C GLN A 156 -33.93 -22.03 5.88
N SER A 157 -33.21 -21.96 4.76
CA SER A 157 -33.26 -23.00 3.73
C SER A 157 -32.79 -24.35 4.27
N VAL A 158 -31.75 -24.39 5.11
CA VAL A 158 -31.28 -25.62 5.73
C VAL A 158 -32.32 -26.15 6.72
N GLY A 159 -32.88 -25.29 7.56
CA GLY A 159 -33.94 -25.66 8.50
C GLY A 159 -35.15 -26.27 7.80
N ASP A 160 -35.62 -25.67 6.71
CA ASP A 160 -36.76 -26.16 5.93
C ASP A 160 -36.50 -27.55 5.31
N VAL A 161 -35.26 -27.81 4.87
CA VAL A 161 -34.88 -29.13 4.33
C VAL A 161 -34.87 -30.16 5.44
N LEU A 162 -34.28 -29.84 6.60
CA LEU A 162 -34.19 -30.77 7.73
C LEU A 162 -35.59 -31.13 8.28
N ALA A 163 -36.47 -30.14 8.48
CA ALA A 163 -37.83 -30.38 8.97
C ALA A 163 -38.62 -31.33 8.05
N LYS A 164 -38.53 -31.15 6.72
CA LYS A 164 -39.18 -32.04 5.74
C LYS A 164 -38.65 -33.47 5.81
N GLN A 165 -37.37 -33.66 6.11
CA GLN A 165 -36.78 -35.00 6.24
C GLN A 165 -37.25 -35.69 7.55
N GLU A 166 -37.38 -34.93 8.64
CA GLU A 166 -37.92 -35.44 9.90
C GLU A 166 -39.38 -35.89 9.77
N ASP A 167 -40.23 -35.08 9.12
CA ASP A 167 -41.63 -35.42 8.87
C ASP A 167 -41.79 -36.67 7.98
N ALA A 168 -40.92 -36.81 6.96
CA ALA A 168 -40.91 -37.99 6.09
C ALA A 168 -40.42 -39.27 6.79
N ALA A 169 -39.66 -39.15 7.87
CA ALA A 169 -39.12 -40.27 8.64
C ALA A 169 -40.08 -40.79 9.72
N GLN A 170 -41.17 -40.06 10.02
CA GLN A 170 -42.18 -40.53 10.98
C GLN A 170 -43.15 -41.53 10.32
N PRO A 171 -43.41 -42.71 10.92
CA PRO A 171 -44.31 -43.70 10.35
C PRO A 171 -45.75 -43.16 10.35
N GLN A 172 -46.40 -43.18 9.18
CA GLN A 172 -47.81 -42.80 9.02
C GLN A 172 -48.68 -43.71 9.91
N GLN A 173 -49.31 -43.13 10.92
CA GLN A 173 -50.34 -43.79 11.75
C GLN A 173 -51.69 -43.73 11.05
#